data_AF-A0A1C3XEK2-F1
#
_entry.id   AF-A0A1C3XEK2-F1
#
_cell.length_a   1.000
_cell.length_b   1.000
_cell.length_c   1.000
_cell.angle_alpha   90.00
_cell.angle_beta   90.00
_cell.angle_gamma   90.00
#
_symmetry.space_group_name_H-M   'P 1'
#
loop_
_entity.id
_entity.type
_entity.pdbx_description
1 polymer ?
#
loop_
_entity_poly.entity_id
_entity_poly.type
_entity_poly.pdbx_seq_one_letter_code
_entity_poly.pdbx_strand_id
1 'polypeptide(L)'
;MVSPTTRLLIASLLAVTAAACEAGKAAGPDNFMGDARRGTELVKQYHCGSCHDIPGIAGADGNVGPPLQRIGTRTYIAGYIQNSPDNMADWIEDPQRALPGNAMPRMGIPQKDARDIAAFLYTLK
;
A
#
# COMPACT_ATOMS: atom_id res chain seq x y z
N MET A 1 28.79 55.29 35.89
CA MET A 1 29.32 54.36 34.87
C MET A 1 29.85 53.13 35.59
N VAL A 2 29.07 52.05 35.63
CA VAL A 2 29.45 50.77 36.26
C VAL A 2 29.24 49.69 35.20
N SER A 3 30.31 48.97 34.90
CA SER A 3 30.41 47.94 33.84
C SER A 3 29.49 46.75 34.09
N PRO A 4 28.83 46.18 33.06
CA PRO A 4 28.02 44.99 33.17
C PRO A 4 28.88 43.74 32.88
N THR A 5 29.77 43.39 33.79
CA THR A 5 30.36 42.05 33.82
C THR A 5 29.90 41.38 35.10
N THR A 6 29.47 40.12 34.98
CA THR A 6 29.12 39.22 36.09
C THR A 6 27.65 39.20 36.51
N ARG A 7 26.79 38.56 35.69
CA ARG A 7 25.70 37.73 36.22
C ARG A 7 26.05 36.27 35.94
N LEU A 8 26.49 35.61 37.01
CA LEU A 8 26.80 34.20 37.12
C LEU A 8 25.62 33.31 36.68
N LEU A 9 25.95 32.26 35.90
CA LEU A 9 25.54 30.86 36.07
C LEU A 9 24.04 30.55 36.22
N ILE A 10 23.37 30.19 35.11
CA ILE A 10 22.36 29.11 35.13
C ILE A 10 22.52 28.26 33.85
N ALA A 11 23.05 27.07 34.07
CA ALA A 11 22.76 25.78 33.43
C ALA A 11 22.57 25.72 31.90
N SER A 12 23.59 25.14 31.28
CA SER A 12 23.52 24.20 30.16
C SER A 12 22.27 23.31 30.18
N LEU A 13 21.60 23.22 29.01
CA LEU A 13 20.75 22.16 28.46
C LEU A 13 19.47 22.77 27.88
N LEU A 14 19.34 22.73 26.55
CA LEU A 14 18.11 22.33 25.84
C LEU A 14 18.54 22.24 24.36
N ALA A 15 19.21 21.15 24.02
CA ALA A 15 18.58 19.98 23.41
C ALA A 15 18.16 20.28 21.96
N VAL A 16 19.05 19.87 21.05
CA VAL A 16 18.78 19.58 19.64
C VAL A 16 17.45 18.84 19.52
N THR A 17 16.40 19.52 19.07
CA THR A 17 15.16 18.83 18.68
C THR A 17 15.38 18.27 17.29
N ALA A 18 15.73 16.99 17.29
CA ALA A 18 15.82 16.13 16.12
C ALA A 18 14.58 16.27 15.24
N ALA A 19 14.83 16.29 13.94
CA ALA A 19 13.85 15.94 12.93
C ALA A 19 13.26 14.56 13.25
N ALA A 20 11.99 14.52 13.59
CA ALA A 20 11.18 13.31 13.56
C ALA A 20 9.98 13.62 12.66
N CYS A 21 10.08 13.20 11.40
CA CYS A 21 8.88 12.88 10.63
C CYS A 21 8.13 11.81 11.43
N GLU A 22 6.98 12.15 11.99
CA GLU A 22 6.06 11.19 12.59
C GLU A 22 5.41 10.35 11.48
N ALA A 23 6.21 9.50 10.82
CA ALA A 23 5.73 8.37 10.05
C ALA A 23 5.54 7.19 11.02
N GLY A 24 4.57 7.34 11.93
CA GLY A 24 4.49 6.46 13.10
C GLY A 24 3.11 6.34 13.72
N LYS A 25 2.03 6.34 12.92
CA LYS A 25 0.70 5.95 13.39
C LYS A 25 -0.08 5.20 12.29
N ALA A 26 0.42 4.04 11.90
CA ALA A 26 -0.36 3.07 11.11
C ALA A 26 0.04 1.64 11.48
N ALA A 27 -0.22 1.25 12.73
CA ALA A 27 -0.28 -0.16 13.11
C ALA A 27 -1.08 -0.27 14.40
N GLY A 28 -2.41 -0.31 14.25
CA GLY A 28 -3.22 -0.98 15.24
C GLY A 28 -2.95 -2.50 15.17
N PRO A 29 -3.40 -3.28 16.15
CA PRO A 29 -3.28 -4.74 16.15
C PRO A 29 -4.02 -5.44 14.99
N ASP A 30 -4.64 -4.69 14.08
CA ASP A 30 -5.63 -5.14 13.11
C ASP A 30 -5.21 -4.94 11.64
N ASN A 31 -3.91 -4.89 11.34
CA ASN A 31 -3.41 -4.84 9.96
C ASN A 31 -3.57 -6.20 9.24
N PHE A 32 -4.75 -6.82 9.30
CA PHE A 32 -5.05 -8.13 8.69
C PHE A 32 -4.85 -8.13 7.17
N MET A 33 -4.88 -6.96 6.54
CA MET A 33 -4.83 -6.81 5.09
C MET A 33 -3.43 -6.65 4.49
N GLY A 34 -2.40 -6.27 5.27
CA GLY A 34 -1.08 -5.89 4.75
C GLY A 34 -0.79 -4.38 4.78
N ASP A 35 0.38 -3.97 4.28
CA ASP A 35 0.85 -2.57 4.19
C ASP A 35 0.45 -1.98 2.83
N ALA A 36 -0.61 -1.15 2.82
CA ALA A 36 -1.10 -0.49 1.60
C ALA A 36 -0.07 0.42 0.93
N ARG A 37 0.82 1.08 1.70
CA ARG A 37 1.87 1.93 1.11
C ARG A 37 2.89 1.07 0.37
N ARG A 38 3.26 -0.08 0.93
CA ARG A 38 4.07 -1.07 0.21
C ARG A 38 3.32 -1.60 -1.02
N GLY A 39 2.02 -1.88 -0.89
CA GLY A 39 1.14 -2.28 -1.98
C GLY A 39 1.21 -1.37 -3.20
N THR A 40 1.17 -0.05 -2.98
CA THR A 40 1.33 0.97 -4.04
C THR A 40 2.62 0.81 -4.83
N GLU A 41 3.72 0.44 -4.18
CA GLU A 41 5.00 0.23 -4.87
C GLU A 41 5.04 -1.13 -5.57
N LEU A 42 4.45 -2.15 -4.96
CA LEU A 42 4.37 -3.49 -5.55
C LEU A 42 3.52 -3.53 -6.81
N VAL A 43 2.41 -2.78 -6.90
CA VAL A 43 1.61 -2.72 -8.15
C VAL A 43 2.41 -2.15 -9.32
N LYS A 44 3.37 -1.25 -9.06
CA LYS A 44 4.31 -0.74 -10.06
C LYS A 44 5.36 -1.79 -10.39
N GLN A 45 5.96 -2.40 -9.37
CA GLN A 45 7.03 -3.39 -9.50
C GLN A 45 6.59 -4.64 -10.27
N TYR A 46 5.37 -5.12 -10.03
CA TYR A 46 4.79 -6.26 -10.74
C TYR A 46 4.07 -5.87 -12.03
N HIS A 47 4.19 -4.60 -12.45
CA HIS A 47 3.64 -4.09 -13.70
C HIS A 47 2.12 -4.31 -13.85
N CYS A 48 1.35 -4.24 -12.76
CA CYS A 48 -0.10 -4.42 -12.79
C CYS A 48 -0.78 -3.41 -13.76
N GLY A 49 -0.19 -2.21 -13.87
CA GLY A 49 -0.64 -1.15 -14.78
C GLY A 49 -0.53 -1.48 -16.28
N SER A 50 0.26 -2.48 -16.67
CA SER A 50 0.34 -2.91 -18.07
C SER A 50 -0.95 -3.59 -18.56
N CYS A 51 -1.76 -4.13 -17.64
CA CYS A 51 -3.01 -4.78 -17.97
C CYS A 51 -4.23 -4.00 -17.46
N HIS A 52 -4.09 -3.22 -16.39
CA HIS A 52 -5.19 -2.54 -15.72
C HIS A 52 -5.00 -1.03 -15.66
N ASP A 53 -6.08 -0.27 -15.81
CA ASP A 53 -6.13 1.12 -15.38
C ASP A 53 -6.22 1.18 -13.84
N ILE A 54 -5.29 1.90 -13.21
CA ILE A 54 -5.18 1.98 -11.74
C ILE A 54 -5.08 3.45 -11.29
N PRO A 55 -6.10 4.00 -10.62
CA PRO A 55 -6.06 5.37 -10.11
C PRO A 55 -4.86 5.65 -9.21
N GLY A 56 -4.21 6.80 -9.44
CA GLY A 56 -3.08 7.26 -8.63
C GLY A 56 -1.75 6.57 -8.94
N ILE A 57 -1.71 5.61 -9.89
CA ILE A 57 -0.47 5.00 -10.37
C ILE A 57 -0.14 5.59 -11.76
N ALA A 58 0.96 6.34 -11.84
CA ALA A 58 1.40 6.95 -13.08
C ALA A 58 1.69 5.88 -14.15
N GLY A 59 1.12 6.05 -15.36
CA GLY A 59 1.30 5.13 -16.48
C GLY A 59 0.58 3.78 -16.34
N ALA A 60 -0.35 3.65 -15.39
CA ALA A 60 -1.21 2.48 -15.27
C ALA A 60 -2.55 2.75 -15.98
N ASP A 61 -2.56 2.59 -17.30
CA ASP A 61 -3.69 2.82 -18.20
C ASP A 61 -4.00 1.59 -19.09
N GLY A 62 -3.58 0.40 -18.65
CA GLY A 62 -3.81 -0.85 -19.35
C GLY A 62 -5.29 -1.23 -19.46
N ASN A 63 -5.66 -1.89 -20.56
CA ASN A 63 -7.04 -2.29 -20.86
C ASN A 63 -7.16 -3.77 -21.29
N VAL A 64 -6.24 -4.61 -20.82
CA VAL A 64 -6.33 -6.07 -21.01
C VAL A 64 -7.24 -6.68 -19.95
N GLY A 65 -7.06 -6.26 -18.71
CA GLY A 65 -7.97 -6.53 -17.60
C GLY A 65 -8.96 -5.39 -17.40
N PRO A 66 -10.04 -5.62 -16.64
CA PRO A 66 -11.00 -4.56 -16.31
C PRO A 66 -10.30 -3.48 -15.48
N PRO A 67 -10.74 -2.22 -15.58
CA PRO A 67 -10.10 -1.14 -14.85
C PRO A 67 -10.37 -1.31 -13.34
N LEU A 68 -9.45 -0.87 -12.47
CA LEU A 68 -9.48 -1.17 -11.03
C LEU A 68 -10.06 -0.05 -10.16
N GLN A 69 -10.65 0.99 -10.75
CA GLN A 69 -11.37 2.01 -9.99
C GLN A 69 -12.45 1.34 -9.15
N ARG A 70 -12.54 1.75 -7.88
CA ARG A 70 -13.54 1.26 -6.93
C ARG A 70 -13.50 -0.26 -6.69
N ILE A 71 -12.39 -0.95 -7.00
CA ILE A 71 -12.29 -2.41 -6.78
C ILE A 71 -12.55 -2.79 -5.31
N GLY A 72 -12.18 -1.93 -4.35
CA GLY A 72 -12.43 -2.12 -2.93
C GLY A 72 -13.91 -2.09 -2.52
N THR A 73 -14.83 -1.67 -3.40
CA THR A 73 -16.29 -1.68 -3.15
C THR A 73 -17.06 -2.64 -4.05
N ARG A 74 -16.40 -3.33 -4.98
CA ARG A 74 -17.05 -4.33 -5.85
C ARG A 74 -17.42 -5.57 -5.05
N THR A 75 -18.57 -6.17 -5.35
CA THR A 75 -19.01 -7.43 -4.72
C THR A 75 -18.15 -8.63 -5.14
N TYR A 76 -17.66 -8.64 -6.38
CA TYR A 76 -16.93 -9.78 -6.94
C TYR A 76 -15.59 -9.39 -7.56
N ILE A 77 -14.62 -10.30 -7.43
CA ILE A 77 -13.35 -10.33 -8.14
C ILE A 77 -13.50 -11.30 -9.32
N ALA A 78 -13.01 -10.90 -10.49
CA ALA A 78 -13.12 -11.64 -11.75
C ALA A 78 -14.57 -12.04 -12.15
N GLY A 79 -15.59 -11.48 -11.50
CA GLY A 79 -17.01 -11.80 -11.74
C GLY A 79 -17.55 -13.03 -10.99
N TYR A 80 -16.71 -13.79 -10.28
CA TYR A 80 -17.11 -15.07 -9.68
C TYR A 80 -16.70 -15.24 -8.21
N ILE A 81 -15.66 -14.55 -7.76
CA ILE A 81 -15.09 -14.72 -6.42
C ILE A 81 -15.62 -13.61 -5.53
N GLN A 82 -16.22 -13.93 -4.37
CA GLN A 82 -16.65 -12.91 -3.42
C GLN A 82 -15.46 -12.03 -3.04
N ASN A 83 -15.61 -10.71 -3.15
CA ASN A 83 -14.54 -9.80 -2.80
C ASN A 83 -14.35 -9.74 -1.28
N SER A 84 -13.23 -10.26 -0.81
CA SER A 84 -12.72 -10.10 0.55
C SER A 84 -11.21 -9.83 0.48
N PRO A 85 -10.61 -9.25 1.54
CA PRO A 85 -9.16 -9.07 1.61
C PRO A 85 -8.36 -10.34 1.28
N ASP A 86 -8.75 -11.45 1.89
CA ASP A 86 -8.08 -12.74 1.72
C ASP A 86 -8.28 -13.28 0.30
N ASN A 87 -9.52 -13.25 -0.21
CA ASN A 87 -9.79 -13.72 -1.58
C ASN A 87 -9.07 -12.88 -2.63
N MET A 88 -8.88 -11.58 -2.37
CA MET A 88 -8.10 -10.72 -3.26
C MET A 88 -6.62 -11.07 -3.24
N ALA A 89 -6.05 -11.30 -2.07
CA ALA A 89 -4.66 -11.76 -1.96
C ALA A 89 -4.47 -13.12 -2.65
N ASP A 90 -5.36 -14.07 -2.42
CA ASP A 90 -5.31 -15.41 -3.03
C ASP A 90 -5.48 -15.35 -4.56
N TRP A 91 -6.34 -14.46 -5.06
CA TRP A 91 -6.48 -14.19 -6.49
C TRP A 91 -5.20 -13.62 -7.10
N ILE A 92 -4.53 -12.68 -6.42
CA ILE A 92 -3.30 -12.05 -6.91
C ILE A 92 -2.13 -13.04 -6.91
N GLU A 93 -2.04 -13.90 -5.90
CA GLU A 93 -1.00 -14.92 -5.79
C GLU A 93 -1.10 -15.95 -6.92
N ASP A 94 -2.29 -16.51 -7.15
CA ASP A 94 -2.50 -17.58 -8.13
C ASP A 94 -3.88 -17.50 -8.80
N PRO A 95 -4.06 -16.58 -9.76
CA PRO A 95 -5.35 -16.39 -10.43
C PRO A 95 -5.74 -17.64 -11.25
N GLN A 96 -4.77 -18.43 -11.71
CA GLN A 96 -5.02 -19.65 -12.47
C GLN A 96 -5.52 -20.80 -11.60
N ARG A 97 -5.19 -20.83 -10.30
CA ARG A 97 -5.77 -21.78 -9.35
C ARG A 97 -7.23 -21.47 -9.04
N ALA A 98 -7.56 -20.18 -8.90
CA ALA A 98 -8.92 -19.74 -8.63
C ALA A 98 -9.84 -19.85 -9.87
N LEU A 99 -9.34 -19.48 -11.05
CA LEU A 99 -10.08 -19.57 -12.31
C LEU A 99 -9.15 -20.00 -13.46
N PRO A 100 -9.01 -21.31 -13.74
CA PRO A 100 -8.14 -21.80 -14.80
C PRO A 100 -8.51 -21.23 -16.18
N GLY A 101 -7.50 -20.77 -16.93
CA GLY A 101 -7.68 -20.26 -18.30
C GLY A 101 -8.09 -18.79 -18.39
N ASN A 102 -8.19 -18.07 -17.27
CA ASN A 102 -8.39 -16.62 -17.28
C ASN A 102 -7.15 -15.88 -17.84
N ALA A 103 -7.31 -14.60 -18.21
CA ALA A 103 -6.26 -13.82 -18.85
C ALA A 103 -5.12 -13.37 -17.91
N MET A 104 -5.36 -13.30 -16.60
CA MET A 104 -4.34 -12.92 -15.62
C MET A 104 -3.42 -14.12 -15.35
N PRO A 105 -2.13 -14.06 -15.70
CA PRO A 105 -1.21 -15.20 -15.57
C PRO A 105 -0.71 -15.36 -14.12
N ARG A 106 0.01 -16.46 -13.84
CA ARG A 106 0.79 -16.58 -12.61
C ARG A 106 2.01 -15.66 -12.67
N MET A 107 1.99 -14.60 -11.87
CA MET A 107 3.04 -13.57 -11.84
C MET A 107 4.20 -13.89 -10.88
N GLY A 108 4.10 -14.99 -10.12
CA GLY A 108 5.11 -15.35 -9.12
C GLY A 108 5.13 -14.40 -7.91
N ILE A 109 4.00 -13.77 -7.59
CA ILE A 109 3.85 -12.87 -6.44
C ILE A 109 3.69 -13.74 -5.19
N PRO A 110 4.58 -13.63 -4.19
CA PRO A 110 4.42 -14.38 -2.93
C PRO A 110 3.25 -13.82 -2.13
N GLN A 111 2.59 -14.68 -1.34
CA GLN A 111 1.38 -14.30 -0.59
C GLN A 111 1.50 -13.03 0.25
N LYS A 112 2.68 -12.76 0.83
CA LYS A 112 2.92 -11.53 1.59
C LYS A 112 2.75 -10.28 0.72
N ASP A 113 3.30 -10.31 -0.49
CA ASP A 113 3.24 -9.20 -1.44
C ASP A 113 1.82 -9.06 -2.00
N ALA A 114 1.15 -10.18 -2.25
CA ALA A 114 -0.25 -10.20 -2.65
C ALA A 114 -1.17 -9.54 -1.62
N ARG A 115 -0.93 -9.78 -0.32
CA ARG A 115 -1.64 -9.08 0.78
C ARG A 115 -1.37 -7.58 0.76
N ASP A 116 -0.11 -7.16 0.71
CA ASP A 116 0.23 -5.73 0.67
C ASP A 116 -0.41 -5.04 -0.56
N ILE A 117 -0.45 -5.68 -1.72
CA ILE A 117 -1.18 -5.22 -2.92
C ILE A 117 -2.70 -5.14 -2.64
N ALA A 118 -3.29 -6.19 -2.08
CA ALA A 118 -4.71 -6.21 -1.74
C ALA A 118 -5.08 -5.07 -0.77
N ALA A 119 -4.25 -4.79 0.22
CA ALA A 119 -4.43 -3.64 1.12
C ALA A 119 -4.51 -2.32 0.36
N PHE A 120 -3.63 -2.10 -0.63
CA PHE A 120 -3.68 -0.94 -1.50
C PHE A 120 -4.97 -0.91 -2.33
N LEU A 121 -5.31 -2.00 -3.01
CA LEU A 121 -6.49 -2.07 -3.88
C LEU A 121 -7.80 -1.82 -3.10
N TYR A 122 -7.86 -2.21 -1.84
CA TYR A 122 -9.00 -1.92 -0.96
C TYR A 122 -9.15 -0.45 -0.55
N THR A 123 -8.11 0.37 -0.76
CA THR A 123 -8.23 1.84 -0.61
C THR A 123 -8.95 2.48 -1.79
N LEU A 124 -9.04 1.78 -2.94
CA LEU A 124 -9.70 2.27 -4.15
C LEU A 124 -11.22 2.04 -4.02
N LYS A 125 -11.96 3.05 -3.58
CA LYS A 125 -13.41 3.00 -3.32
C LYS A 125 -14.22 3.90 -4.22
#